data_AF-A0A352PJT9-F1
#
_entry.id   AF-A0A352PJT9-F1
#
_cell.length_a   1.000
_cell.length_b   1.000
_cell.length_c   1.000
_cell.angle_alpha   90.00
_cell.angle_beta   90.00
_cell.angle_gamma   90.00
#
_symmetry.space_group_name_H-M   'P 1'
#
loop_
_entity.id
_entity.type
_entity.pdbx_description
1 polymer ?
#
loop_
_entity_poly.entity_id
_entity_poly.type
_entity_poly.pdbx_seq_one_letter_code
_entity_poly.pdbx_strand_id
1 'polypeptide(L)'
;MPNNYNKLTPEEEAVMVNKETEAPFSGKYDKFFEKGMYACKRCGAELFRSENKFDAGCGWPSFDDEIKGAIKRAPDKDGIRTEIICNNCGAHLGHVFEGEKMTDKNLRLCVNSIALNFNKR
;
A
#
# COMPACT_ATOMS: atom_id res chain seq x y z
N MET A 1 3.32 -21.38 13.36
CA MET A 1 2.30 -21.94 12.45
C MET A 1 2.68 -21.51 11.04
N PRO A 2 2.63 -22.38 10.02
CA PRO A 2 3.01 -21.98 8.67
C PRO A 2 1.95 -21.02 8.16
N ASN A 3 2.28 -19.73 8.12
CA ASN A 3 1.38 -18.74 7.56
C ASN A 3 1.21 -19.07 6.06
N ASN A 4 -0.03 -19.40 5.68
CA ASN A 4 -0.39 -19.80 4.32
C ASN A 4 -0.41 -18.56 3.41
N TYR A 5 0.76 -18.02 3.12
CA TYR A 5 0.91 -16.86 2.26
C TYR A 5 0.68 -17.25 0.80
N ASN A 6 0.05 -16.36 0.05
CA ASN A 6 -0.10 -16.49 -1.39
C ASN A 6 1.27 -16.55 -2.05
N LYS A 7 1.40 -17.38 -3.09
CA LYS A 7 2.60 -17.50 -3.89
C LYS A 7 2.78 -16.19 -4.68
N LEU A 8 3.85 -15.46 -4.38
CA LEU A 8 4.20 -14.21 -5.05
C LEU A 8 4.91 -14.50 -6.37
N THR A 9 4.69 -13.65 -7.36
CA THR A 9 5.54 -13.58 -8.56
C THR A 9 6.90 -12.96 -8.21
N PRO A 10 7.95 -13.14 -9.04
CA PRO A 10 9.25 -12.51 -8.79
C PRO A 10 9.17 -10.99 -8.62
N GLU A 11 8.30 -10.31 -9.38
CA GLU A 11 8.08 -8.86 -9.27
C GLU A 11 7.36 -8.48 -7.96
N GLU A 12 6.37 -9.27 -7.56
CA GLU A 12 5.68 -9.08 -6.28
C GLU A 12 6.62 -9.33 -5.10
N GLU A 13 7.48 -10.34 -5.19
CA GLU A 13 8.50 -10.61 -4.17
C GLU A 13 9.53 -9.48 -4.11
N ALA A 14 9.96 -8.95 -5.26
CA ALA A 14 10.84 -7.80 -5.31
C ALA A 14 10.27 -6.60 -4.55
N VAL A 15 9.00 -6.26 -4.76
CA VAL A 15 8.37 -5.14 -4.04
C VAL A 15 8.04 -5.48 -2.59
N MET A 16 7.39 -6.61 -2.33
CA MET A 16 6.85 -6.96 -1.02
C MET A 16 7.89 -7.50 -0.04
N VAL A 17 8.99 -8.08 -0.54
CA VAL A 17 10.07 -8.68 0.26
C VAL A 17 11.36 -7.90 0.14
N ASN A 18 11.79 -7.56 -1.09
CA ASN A 18 13.03 -6.79 -1.30
C ASN A 18 12.84 -5.28 -1.14
N LYS A 19 11.62 -4.82 -0.81
CA LYS A 19 11.26 -3.40 -0.64
C LYS A 19 11.54 -2.56 -1.89
N GLU A 20 11.45 -3.16 -3.06
CA GLU A 20 11.48 -2.42 -4.32
C GLU A 20 10.20 -1.59 -4.47
N THR A 21 10.25 -0.61 -5.37
CA THR A 21 9.11 0.26 -5.67
C THR A 21 8.78 0.11 -7.15
N GLU A 22 7.50 -0.08 -7.47
CA GLU A 22 7.06 -0.17 -8.86
C GLU A 22 7.34 1.15 -9.60
N ALA A 23 7.54 1.09 -10.92
CA ALA A 23 7.73 2.29 -11.70
C ALA A 23 6.51 3.23 -11.59
N PRO A 24 6.70 4.55 -11.54
CA PRO A 24 5.58 5.48 -11.50
C PRO A 24 4.68 5.29 -12.74
N PHE A 25 3.37 5.39 -12.54
CA PHE A 25 2.32 5.22 -13.56
C PHE A 25 2.22 3.83 -14.21
N SER A 26 3.02 2.85 -13.77
CA SER A 26 2.89 1.46 -14.26
C SER A 26 1.88 0.64 -13.46
N GLY A 27 1.52 1.11 -12.27
CA GLY A 27 0.64 0.40 -11.35
C GLY A 27 -0.81 0.32 -11.86
N LYS A 28 -1.38 -0.89 -11.86
CA LYS A 28 -2.78 -1.14 -12.26
C LYS A 28 -3.80 -0.31 -11.47
N TYR A 29 -3.44 0.10 -10.25
CA TYR A 29 -4.36 0.79 -9.34
C TYR A 29 -4.13 2.30 -9.24
N ASP A 30 -3.19 2.87 -9.99
CA ASP A 30 -2.92 4.32 -10.01
C ASP A 30 -4.20 5.11 -10.38
N LYS A 31 -4.70 4.91 -11.61
CA LYS A 31 -5.94 5.51 -12.12
C LYS A 31 -7.19 4.66 -11.91
N PHE A 32 -7.22 3.90 -10.82
CA PHE A 32 -8.33 3.00 -10.51
C PHE A 32 -9.11 3.52 -9.30
N PHE A 33 -10.40 3.80 -9.48
CA PHE A 33 -11.27 4.41 -8.46
C PHE A 33 -12.59 3.64 -8.27
N GLU A 34 -12.56 2.33 -8.54
CA GLU A 34 -13.72 1.47 -8.32
C GLU A 34 -14.02 1.29 -6.83
N LYS A 35 -15.31 1.10 -6.51
CA LYS A 35 -15.78 0.85 -5.14
C LYS A 35 -15.42 -0.56 -4.69
N GLY A 36 -14.66 -0.67 -3.61
CA GLY A 36 -14.21 -1.94 -3.07
C GLY A 36 -13.19 -1.78 -1.95
N MET A 37 -12.46 -2.86 -1.69
CA MET A 37 -11.43 -2.89 -0.66
C MET A 37 -10.11 -3.41 -1.23
N TYR A 38 -9.02 -2.80 -0.78
CA TYR A 38 -7.66 -3.20 -1.13
C TYR A 38 -7.12 -4.07 -0.01
N ALA A 39 -6.85 -5.32 -0.34
CA ALA A 39 -6.26 -6.31 0.54
C ALA A 39 -4.78 -6.53 0.20
N CYS A 40 -4.00 -7.01 1.16
CA CYS A 40 -2.62 -7.41 0.96
C CYS A 40 -2.56 -8.60 0.01
N LYS A 41 -1.77 -8.51 -1.07
CA LYS A 41 -1.67 -9.60 -2.03
C LYS A 41 -1.06 -10.89 -1.45
N ARG A 42 -0.17 -10.76 -0.46
CA ARG A 42 0.51 -11.89 0.21
C ARG A 42 -0.37 -12.64 1.20
N CYS A 43 -1.18 -11.95 1.99
CA CYS A 43 -1.94 -12.58 3.09
C CYS A 43 -3.45 -12.38 3.05
N GLY A 44 -3.95 -11.57 2.11
CA GLY A 44 -5.39 -11.27 1.98
C GLY A 44 -5.96 -10.34 3.04
N ALA A 45 -5.15 -9.81 3.97
CA ALA A 45 -5.62 -8.88 5.00
C ALA A 45 -6.10 -7.56 4.37
N GLU A 46 -7.25 -7.05 4.80
CA GLU A 46 -7.80 -5.78 4.31
C GLU A 46 -6.94 -4.61 4.79
N LEU A 47 -6.46 -3.78 3.86
CA LEU A 47 -5.53 -2.67 4.13
C LEU A 47 -6.19 -1.31 3.98
N PHE A 48 -6.88 -1.07 2.87
CA PHE A 48 -7.43 0.24 2.52
C PHE A 48 -8.84 0.12 1.94
N ARG A 49 -9.63 1.17 2.13
CA ARG A 49 -10.96 1.32 1.50
C ARG A 49 -10.82 2.20 0.27
N SER A 50 -11.56 1.89 -0.79
CA SER A 50 -11.59 2.74 -1.99
C SER A 50 -12.10 4.15 -1.73
N GLU A 51 -12.93 4.32 -0.69
CA GLU A 51 -13.50 5.62 -0.27
C GLU A 51 -12.42 6.60 0.21
N ASN A 52 -11.31 6.06 0.74
CA ASN A 52 -10.16 6.81 1.24
C ASN A 52 -9.11 7.02 0.13
N LYS A 53 -9.34 6.50 -1.08
CA LYS A 53 -8.42 6.66 -2.20
C LYS A 53 -8.63 8.04 -2.82
N PHE A 54 -7.53 8.75 -3.04
CA PHE A 54 -7.54 10.03 -3.75
C PHE A 54 -6.45 10.07 -4.83
N ASP A 55 -6.58 10.99 -5.77
CA ASP A 55 -5.57 11.23 -6.80
C ASP A 55 -4.55 12.25 -6.28
N ALA A 56 -3.34 11.79 -5.95
CA ALA A 56 -2.23 12.65 -5.58
C ALA A 56 -1.40 13.10 -6.79
N GLY A 57 -1.66 12.58 -7.99
CA GLY A 57 -0.87 12.86 -9.20
C GLY A 57 0.56 12.32 -9.17
N CYS A 58 0.94 11.51 -8.18
CA CYS A 58 2.30 11.01 -8.01
C CYS A 58 2.63 9.76 -8.86
N GLY A 59 1.62 9.12 -9.47
CA GLY A 59 1.78 7.91 -10.27
C GLY A 59 1.68 6.60 -9.50
N TRP A 60 1.23 6.65 -8.24
CA TRP A 60 0.92 5.49 -7.41
C TRP A 60 -0.42 5.69 -6.70
N PRO A 61 -1.17 4.61 -6.39
CA PRO A 61 -2.40 4.71 -5.62
C PRO A 61 -2.11 5.35 -4.25
N SER A 62 -2.79 6.45 -4.00
CA SER A 62 -2.67 7.24 -2.78
C SER A 62 -3.94 7.12 -1.94
N PHE A 63 -3.76 6.89 -0.65
CA PHE A 63 -4.86 6.84 0.32
C PHE A 63 -4.64 7.84 1.44
N ASP A 64 -5.72 8.40 1.97
CA ASP A 64 -5.66 9.35 3.08
C ASP A 64 -5.91 8.69 4.45
N ASP A 65 -6.29 7.41 4.45
CA ASP A 65 -6.62 6.66 5.64
C ASP A 65 -6.55 5.14 5.42
N GLU A 66 -5.99 4.44 6.40
CA GLU A 66 -5.88 2.99 6.46
C GLU A 66 -7.03 2.33 7.23
N ILE A 67 -7.16 1.01 7.09
CA ILE A 67 -7.93 0.21 8.04
C ILE A 67 -7.13 0.14 9.35
N LYS A 68 -7.75 0.55 10.45
CA LYS A 68 -7.12 0.59 11.77
C LYS A 68 -6.53 -0.77 12.15
N GLY A 69 -5.21 -0.81 12.33
CA GLY A 69 -4.46 -2.02 12.70
C GLY A 69 -4.07 -2.93 11.53
N ALA A 70 -4.38 -2.55 10.28
CA ALA A 70 -4.02 -3.32 9.10
C ALA A 70 -2.59 -3.10 8.63
N ILE A 71 -2.07 -1.88 8.80
CA ILE A 71 -0.70 -1.51 8.46
C ILE A 71 0.12 -1.17 9.71
N LYS A 72 1.43 -1.35 9.59
CA LYS A 72 2.41 -0.91 10.57
C LYS A 72 3.36 0.07 9.88
N ARG A 73 3.65 1.16 10.59
CA ARG A 73 4.58 2.20 10.14
C ARG A 73 5.94 1.88 10.73
N ALA A 74 6.98 1.90 9.91
CA ALA A 74 8.36 1.74 10.34
C ALA A 74 9.23 2.82 9.68
N PRO A 75 10.21 3.40 10.39
CA PRO A 75 11.13 4.34 9.78
C PRO A 75 12.00 3.61 8.75
N ASP A 76 12.15 4.19 7.56
CA ASP A 76 13.06 3.68 6.54
C ASP A 76 14.52 3.87 7.00
N LYS A 77 15.46 3.14 6.38
CA LYS A 77 16.90 3.22 6.72
C LYS A 77 17.47 4.63 6.57
N ASP A 78 16.88 5.42 5.67
CA ASP A 78 17.26 6.81 5.43
C ASP A 78 16.82 7.75 6.58
N GLY A 79 15.88 7.33 7.44
CA GLY A 79 15.33 8.12 8.55
C GLY A 79 14.42 9.28 8.14
N ILE A 80 14.32 9.57 6.83
CA ILE A 80 13.50 10.66 6.28
C ILE A 80 12.07 10.19 5.99
N ARG A 81 11.93 8.98 5.47
CA ARG A 81 10.65 8.40 5.05
C ARG A 81 10.18 7.35 6.04
N THR A 82 8.87 7.21 6.16
CA THR A 82 8.26 6.14 6.96
C THR A 82 7.69 5.09 6.00
N GLU A 83 8.26 3.89 6.00
CA GLU A 83 7.70 2.76 5.26
C GLU A 83 6.43 2.25 5.93
N ILE A 84 5.50 1.78 5.11
CA ILE A 84 4.31 1.08 5.55
C ILE A 84 4.43 -0.39 5.17
N ILE A 85 4.23 -1.26 6.16
CA ILE A 85 4.26 -2.70 6.00
C ILE A 85 2.93 -3.29 6.46
N CYS A 86 2.54 -4.43 5.89
CA CYS A 86 1.35 -5.14 6.34
C CYS A 86 1.54 -5.63 7.77
N ASN A 87 0.63 -5.28 8.68
CA ASN A 87 0.75 -5.67 10.08
C ASN A 87 0.60 -7.19 10.28
N ASN A 88 -0.09 -7.89 9.36
CA ASN A 88 -0.33 -9.33 9.44
C ASN A 88 0.85 -10.18 8.95
N CYS A 89 1.49 -9.80 7.83
CA CYS A 89 2.54 -10.61 7.19
C CYS A 89 3.91 -9.92 7.09
N GLY A 90 4.01 -8.64 7.45
CA GLY A 90 5.25 -7.86 7.36
C GLY A 90 5.68 -7.51 5.94
N ALA A 91 4.86 -7.77 4.93
CA ALA A 91 5.17 -7.39 3.55
C ALA A 91 5.25 -5.87 3.39
N HIS A 92 6.22 -5.39 2.62
CA HIS A 92 6.32 -3.99 2.23
C HIS A 92 5.15 -3.59 1.33
N LEU A 93 4.54 -2.46 1.64
CA LEU A 93 3.41 -1.89 0.89
C LEU A 93 3.82 -0.61 0.18
N GLY A 94 4.62 0.25 0.82
CA GLY A 94 5.05 1.54 0.28
C GLY A 94 5.49 2.49 1.38
N HIS A 95 5.12 3.77 1.28
CA HIS A 95 5.50 4.82 2.23
C HIS A 95 4.34 5.71 2.63
N VAL A 96 4.40 6.25 3.84
CA VAL A 96 3.47 7.27 4.34
C VAL A 96 4.18 8.63 4.43
N PHE A 97 3.47 9.66 3.99
CA PHE A 97 3.88 11.05 4.04
C PHE A 97 2.84 11.83 4.84
N GLU A 98 3.30 12.59 5.84
CA GLU A 98 2.45 13.41 6.70
C GLU A 98 2.80 14.89 6.52
N GLY A 99 1.80 15.77 6.59
CA GLY A 99 2.01 17.22 6.55
C GLY A 99 1.97 17.87 5.16
N GLU A 100 1.62 17.13 4.11
CA GLU A 100 1.55 17.65 2.73
C GLU A 100 0.30 18.48 2.42
N LYS A 101 -0.67 18.57 3.36
CA LYS A 101 -1.91 19.35 3.21
C LYS A 101 -2.74 19.04 1.97
N MET A 102 -2.65 17.80 1.49
CA MET A 102 -3.44 17.31 0.35
C MET A 102 -4.86 16.90 0.75
N THR A 103 -5.06 16.50 1.99
CA THR A 103 -6.35 16.05 2.54
C THR A 103 -6.56 16.63 3.94
N ASP A 104 -7.79 16.61 4.45
CA ASP A 104 -8.10 17.09 5.81
C ASP A 104 -7.28 16.37 6.88
N LYS A 105 -6.91 15.11 6.63
CA LYS A 105 -6.08 14.28 7.50
C LYS A 105 -4.58 14.55 7.37
N ASN A 106 -4.16 15.36 6.38
CA ASN A 106 -2.77 15.65 6.06
C ASN A 106 -1.89 14.41 5.91
N LEU A 107 -2.46 13.32 5.41
CA LEU A 107 -1.82 12.03 5.32
C LEU A 107 -1.93 11.49 3.90
N ARG A 108 -0.79 11.06 3.36
CA ARG A 108 -0.70 10.41 2.05
C ARG A 108 0.02 9.08 2.18
N LEU A 109 -0.73 8.00 2.06
CA LEU A 109 -0.25 6.63 1.98
C LEU A 109 -0.01 6.31 0.50
N CYS A 110 1.25 6.37 0.09
CA CYS A 110 1.68 5.98 -1.24
C CYS A 110 1.95 4.47 -1.24
N VAL A 111 1.12 3.70 -1.95
CA VAL A 111 1.18 2.24 -1.91
C VAL A 111 1.52 1.70 -3.30
N ASN A 112 2.31 0.63 -3.36
CA ASN A 112 2.56 -0.07 -4.60
C ASN A 112 1.33 -0.91 -4.99
N SER A 113 0.85 -0.73 -6.21
CA SER A 113 -0.28 -1.46 -6.77
C SER A 113 -0.04 -2.96 -6.79
N ILE A 114 1.20 -3.39 -7.08
CA ILE A 114 1.58 -4.80 -7.11
C ILE A 114 1.44 -5.51 -5.75
N ALA A 115 1.57 -4.77 -4.64
CA ALA A 115 1.43 -5.30 -3.29
C ALA A 115 -0.04 -5.40 -2.83
N LEU A 116 -0.96 -4.84 -3.62
CA LEU A 116 -2.39 -4.79 -3.35
C LEU A 116 -3.15 -5.78 -4.23
N ASN A 117 -4.25 -6.29 -3.67
CA ASN A 117 -5.28 -7.00 -4.40
C ASN A 117 -6.62 -6.29 -4.17
N PHE A 118 -7.28 -5.90 -5.26
CA PHE A 118 -8.57 -5.23 -5.17
C PHE A 118 -9.71 -6.24 -5.16
N ASN A 119 -10.52 -6.20 -4.10
CA ASN A 119 -11.76 -6.95 -3.98
C ASN A 119 -12.94 -6.00 -4.25
N LYS A 120 -13.66 -6.26 -5.34
CA LYS A 120 -14.90 -5.54 -5.66
C LYS A 120 -15.97 -5.93 -4.64
N ARG A 121 -16.70 -4.94 -4.14
CA ARG A 121 -17.81 -5.13 -3.19
C ARG A 121 -19.15 -5.16 -3.91
#